data_AF-A0A3C1H167-F1
#
_entry.id   AF-A0A3C1H167-F1
#
_cell.length_a   1.000
_cell.length_b   1.000
_cell.length_c   1.000
_cell.angle_alpha   90.00
_cell.angle_beta   90.00
_cell.angle_gamma   90.00
#
_symmetry.space_group_name_H-M   'P 1'
#
loop_
_entity.id
_entity.type
_entity.pdbx_description
1 polymer ?
#
loop_
_entity_poly.entity_id
_entity_poly.type
_entity_poly.pdbx_seq_one_letter_code
_entity_poly.pdbx_strand_id
1 'polypeptide(L)'
;QVKRLHEYKRQHLNALNILADYQALLDNPDMDFAPKTYIFAAKAAPGYYLAKQIIKMIWSLSEEIRKNPKISEKLAVVFLENYCVTLSELLMPASDFSEQISLAGTEASGTGNMKLMLNGAVTIGTLDGANIEIKDAAGDENIIIFGMKTEEVNARKFNYRPQDIYQHHGLIRSCVDRIANGINGCKFPEIAQSLRTQDPYMVLADFDSYRAAQAYAAQCYADKQRFAKMSLNNIAGAGVFSADRAVTEYAKNIWHL
;
A
#
# COMPACT_ATOMS: atom_id res chain seq x y z
N GLN A 1 -3.28 1.44 5.09
CA GLN A 1 -2.35 2.41 4.46
C GLN A 1 -2.62 3.84 4.95
N VAL A 2 -1.82 4.33 5.91
CA VAL A 2 -2.02 5.63 6.58
C VAL A 2 -0.85 6.59 6.34
N LYS A 3 -1.01 7.51 5.40
CA LYS A 3 0.01 8.47 4.98
C LYS A 3 -0.61 9.55 4.11
N ARG A 4 0.08 10.68 3.91
CA ARG A 4 -0.38 11.72 2.97
C ARG A 4 -0.71 11.10 1.61
N LEU A 5 -1.68 11.68 0.91
CA LEU A 5 -2.03 11.19 -0.41
C LEU A 5 -1.13 11.82 -1.47
N HIS A 6 -0.44 10.98 -2.21
CA HIS A 6 0.43 11.38 -3.30
C HIS A 6 0.62 10.20 -4.24
N GLU A 7 0.70 10.44 -5.55
CA GLU A 7 0.82 9.35 -6.53
C GLU A 7 2.01 8.41 -6.28
N TYR A 8 3.19 8.91 -5.90
CA TYR A 8 4.34 8.06 -5.56
C TYR A 8 4.14 7.14 -4.35
N LYS A 9 3.21 7.47 -3.45
CA LYS A 9 2.84 6.63 -2.29
C LYS A 9 1.86 5.51 -2.67
N ARG A 10 1.40 5.54 -3.92
CA ARG A 10 0.67 4.50 -4.62
C ARG A 10 -0.59 3.98 -3.92
N GLN A 11 -1.37 4.84 -3.27
CA GLN A 11 -2.71 4.44 -2.77
C GLN A 11 -3.61 3.87 -3.88
N HIS A 12 -3.44 4.33 -5.13
CA HIS A 12 -4.11 3.75 -6.30
C HIS A 12 -3.61 2.36 -6.72
N LEU A 13 -2.39 1.93 -6.36
CA LEU A 13 -1.94 0.54 -6.54
C LEU A 13 -2.71 -0.39 -5.60
N ASN A 14 -2.84 0.04 -4.33
CA ASN A 14 -3.66 -0.65 -3.35
C ASN A 14 -5.13 -0.73 -3.81
N ALA A 15 -5.70 0.39 -4.25
CA ALA A 15 -7.05 0.42 -4.80
C ALA A 15 -7.23 -0.49 -6.03
N LEU A 16 -6.22 -0.61 -6.90
CA LEU A 16 -6.27 -1.50 -8.05
C LEU A 16 -6.30 -2.98 -7.63
N ASN A 17 -5.53 -3.36 -6.60
CA ASN A 17 -5.60 -4.71 -6.03
C ASN A 17 -6.98 -4.99 -5.42
N ILE A 18 -7.52 -4.05 -4.62
CA ILE A 18 -8.85 -4.18 -4.02
C ILE A 18 -9.92 -4.33 -5.12
N LEU A 19 -9.81 -3.57 -6.21
CA LEU A 19 -10.74 -3.66 -7.33
C LEU A 19 -10.64 -5.01 -8.07
N ALA A 20 -9.44 -5.57 -8.17
CA ALA A 20 -9.24 -6.92 -8.73
C ALA A 20 -9.87 -8.00 -7.83
N ASP A 21 -9.66 -7.92 -6.51
CA ASP A 21 -10.27 -8.82 -5.53
C ASP A 21 -11.80 -8.68 -5.53
N TYR A 22 -12.31 -7.46 -5.61
CA TYR A 22 -13.74 -7.18 -5.68
C TYR A 22 -14.39 -7.77 -6.93
N GLN A 23 -13.77 -7.63 -8.11
CA GLN A 23 -14.28 -8.23 -9.35
C GLN A 23 -14.31 -9.76 -9.27
N ALA A 24 -13.25 -10.39 -8.71
CA ALA A 24 -13.25 -11.83 -8.50
C ALA A 24 -14.38 -12.29 -7.55
N LEU A 25 -14.64 -11.53 -6.48
CA LEU A 25 -15.75 -11.79 -5.55
C LEU A 25 -17.13 -11.51 -6.15
N LEU A 26 -17.25 -10.63 -7.14
CA LEU A 26 -18.49 -10.46 -7.90
C LEU A 26 -18.76 -11.67 -8.81
N ASP A 27 -17.71 -12.17 -9.47
CA ASP A 27 -17.81 -13.33 -10.36
C ASP A 27 -18.08 -14.63 -9.57
N ASN A 28 -17.46 -14.79 -8.39
CA ASN A 28 -17.70 -15.91 -7.49
C ASN A 28 -17.78 -15.47 -6.03
N PRO A 29 -18.96 -15.06 -5.54
CA PRO A 29 -19.15 -14.63 -4.15
C PRO A 29 -18.83 -15.71 -3.11
N ASP A 30 -18.85 -16.99 -3.49
CA ASP A 30 -18.59 -18.13 -2.62
C ASP A 30 -17.12 -18.58 -2.62
N MET A 31 -16.24 -17.95 -3.41
CA MET A 31 -14.82 -18.30 -3.45
C MET A 31 -14.19 -18.24 -2.05
N ASP A 32 -13.25 -19.15 -1.79
CA ASP A 32 -12.43 -19.06 -0.59
C ASP A 32 -11.60 -17.77 -0.65
N PHE A 33 -11.76 -16.94 0.37
CA PHE A 33 -11.16 -15.61 0.45
C PHE A 33 -10.92 -15.26 1.91
N ALA A 34 -9.65 -15.08 2.29
CA ALA A 34 -9.30 -14.63 3.62
C ALA A 34 -9.87 -13.22 3.85
N PRO A 35 -10.73 -13.00 4.87
CA PRO A 35 -11.35 -11.70 5.10
C PRO A 35 -10.32 -10.59 5.28
N LYS A 36 -10.50 -9.45 4.60
CA LYS A 36 -9.58 -8.30 4.64
C LYS A 36 -10.34 -7.00 4.82
N THR A 37 -9.85 -6.18 5.75
CA THR A 37 -10.28 -4.79 5.91
C THR A 37 -9.15 -3.85 5.54
N TYR A 38 -9.30 -3.14 4.43
CA TYR A 38 -8.35 -2.12 4.00
C TYR A 38 -8.69 -0.78 4.62
N ILE A 39 -7.84 -0.30 5.53
CA ILE A 39 -8.01 1.01 6.17
C ILE A 39 -7.12 2.04 5.48
N PHE A 40 -7.72 3.08 4.92
CA PHE A 40 -7.05 4.26 4.39
C PHE A 40 -7.26 5.45 5.30
N ALA A 41 -6.22 6.25 5.50
CA ALA A 41 -6.34 7.55 6.14
C ALA A 41 -5.30 8.49 5.53
N ALA A 42 -5.75 9.51 4.83
CA ALA A 42 -4.88 10.39 4.07
C ALA A 42 -5.49 11.78 3.86
N LYS A 43 -4.62 12.78 3.68
CA LYS A 43 -4.98 14.12 3.21
C LYS A 43 -4.26 14.39 1.90
N ALA A 44 -4.96 15.01 0.95
CA ALA A 44 -4.38 15.55 -0.27
C ALA A 44 -4.17 17.06 -0.13
N ALA A 45 -3.14 17.61 -0.78
CA ALA A 45 -2.96 19.06 -0.85
C ALA A 45 -4.15 19.71 -1.60
N PRO A 46 -4.57 20.94 -1.25
CA PRO A 46 -5.78 21.55 -1.79
C PRO A 46 -5.85 21.61 -3.32
N GLY A 47 -4.72 21.94 -3.97
CA GLY A 47 -4.58 22.03 -5.43
C GLY A 47 -4.24 20.72 -6.13
N TYR A 48 -4.01 19.63 -5.40
CA TYR A 48 -3.61 18.36 -6.02
C TYR A 48 -4.85 17.58 -6.49
N TYR A 49 -5.34 17.94 -7.66
CA TYR A 49 -6.57 17.38 -8.24
C TYR A 49 -6.54 15.85 -8.35
N LEU A 50 -5.49 15.28 -8.95
CA LEU A 50 -5.40 13.83 -9.16
C LEU A 50 -5.37 13.05 -7.84
N ALA A 51 -4.69 13.57 -6.82
CA ALA A 51 -4.75 13.00 -5.47
C ALA A 51 -6.20 13.02 -4.92
N LYS A 52 -6.93 14.14 -5.05
CA LYS A 52 -8.33 14.19 -4.60
C LYS A 52 -9.22 13.20 -5.37
N GLN A 53 -8.96 12.96 -6.66
CA GLN A 53 -9.65 11.91 -7.41
C GLN A 53 -9.33 10.52 -6.87
N ILE A 54 -8.09 10.22 -6.48
CA ILE A 54 -7.73 8.93 -5.87
C ILE A 54 -8.46 8.72 -4.54
N ILE A 55 -8.59 9.77 -3.70
CA ILE A 55 -9.42 9.69 -2.47
C ILE A 55 -10.85 9.34 -2.82
N LYS A 56 -11.46 10.09 -3.75
CA LYS A 56 -12.84 9.87 -4.16
C LYS A 56 -13.05 8.47 -4.74
N MET A 57 -12.10 7.96 -5.52
CA MET A 57 -12.14 6.61 -6.09
C MET A 57 -12.14 5.53 -5.01
N ILE A 58 -11.24 5.63 -4.02
CA ILE A 58 -11.19 4.67 -2.90
C ILE A 58 -12.48 4.71 -2.08
N TRP A 59 -12.99 5.90 -1.80
CA TRP A 59 -14.28 6.07 -1.10
C TRP A 59 -15.44 5.49 -1.93
N SER A 60 -15.51 5.77 -3.23
CA SER A 60 -16.52 5.20 -4.12
C SER A 60 -16.46 3.68 -4.16
N LEU A 61 -15.26 3.09 -4.19
CA LEU A 61 -15.07 1.64 -4.12
C LEU A 61 -15.58 1.05 -2.79
N SER A 62 -15.26 1.69 -1.68
CA SER A 62 -15.79 1.35 -0.34
C SER A 62 -17.31 1.30 -0.33
N GLU A 63 -17.95 2.36 -0.83
CA GLU A 63 -19.42 2.44 -0.85
C GLU A 63 -20.07 1.45 -1.82
N GLU A 64 -19.39 1.10 -2.91
CA GLU A 64 -19.88 0.06 -3.83
C GLU A 64 -19.83 -1.33 -3.19
N ILE A 65 -18.70 -1.68 -2.57
CA ILE A 65 -18.52 -2.97 -1.87
C ILE A 65 -19.59 -3.16 -0.80
N ARG A 66 -19.88 -2.10 -0.03
CA ARG A 66 -20.86 -2.10 1.07
C ARG A 66 -22.29 -2.44 0.63
N LYS A 67 -22.62 -2.28 -0.65
CA LYS A 67 -23.95 -2.62 -1.20
C LYS A 67 -24.19 -4.12 -1.33
N ASN A 68 -23.14 -4.94 -1.29
CA ASN A 68 -23.25 -6.39 -1.32
C ASN A 68 -22.87 -6.96 0.06
N PRO A 69 -23.86 -7.35 0.91
CA PRO A 69 -23.59 -7.86 2.25
C PRO A 69 -22.67 -9.08 2.27
N LYS A 70 -22.86 -10.01 1.33
CA LYS A 70 -22.07 -11.24 1.22
C LYS A 70 -20.60 -10.96 0.91
N ILE A 71 -20.33 -10.00 0.02
CA ILE A 71 -18.95 -9.57 -0.27
C ILE A 71 -18.37 -8.76 0.90
N SER A 72 -19.18 -7.94 1.57
CA SER A 72 -18.75 -7.11 2.70
C SER A 72 -18.25 -7.90 3.91
N GLU A 73 -18.67 -9.16 4.05
CA GLU A 73 -18.13 -10.10 5.06
C GLU A 73 -16.68 -10.52 4.76
N LYS A 74 -16.26 -10.46 3.50
CA LYS A 74 -14.94 -10.91 3.01
C LYS A 74 -14.01 -9.73 2.69
N LEU A 75 -14.53 -8.66 2.13
CA LEU A 75 -13.75 -7.51 1.69
C LEU A 75 -14.41 -6.24 2.19
N ALA A 76 -13.69 -5.48 3.00
CA ALA A 76 -14.12 -4.16 3.47
C ALA A 76 -13.05 -3.12 3.15
N VAL A 77 -13.50 -1.91 2.83
CA VAL A 77 -12.64 -0.74 2.64
C VAL A 77 -13.18 0.36 3.53
N VAL A 78 -12.32 0.99 4.32
CA VAL A 78 -12.69 2.10 5.19
C VAL A 78 -11.73 3.25 4.94
N PHE A 79 -12.27 4.39 4.52
CA PHE A 79 -11.51 5.63 4.43
C PHE A 79 -11.84 6.50 5.63
N LEU A 80 -10.89 6.65 6.55
CA LEU A 80 -11.06 7.45 7.75
C LEU A 80 -10.77 8.92 7.47
N GLU A 81 -11.70 9.76 7.93
CA GLU A 81 -11.63 11.20 7.73
C GLU A 81 -10.55 11.85 8.60
N ASN A 82 -10.04 12.98 8.11
CA ASN A 82 -9.18 13.90 8.87
C ASN A 82 -8.00 13.24 9.59
N TYR A 83 -7.22 12.39 8.89
CA TYR A 83 -6.02 11.77 9.46
C TYR A 83 -5.12 12.77 10.21
N CYS A 84 -4.82 12.44 11.46
CA CYS A 84 -4.06 13.24 12.41
C CYS A 84 -3.31 12.32 13.39
N VAL A 85 -2.56 12.90 14.33
CA VAL A 85 -1.80 12.15 15.34
C VAL A 85 -2.72 11.31 16.23
N THR A 86 -3.81 11.89 16.76
CA THR A 86 -4.77 11.16 17.59
C THR A 86 -5.38 9.95 16.89
N LEU A 87 -5.71 10.08 15.60
CA LEU A 87 -6.21 8.93 14.84
C LEU A 87 -5.10 7.90 14.58
N SER A 88 -3.86 8.36 14.35
CA SER A 88 -2.71 7.47 14.23
C SER A 88 -2.49 6.66 15.50
N GLU A 89 -2.65 7.23 16.70
CA GLU A 89 -2.48 6.51 17.97
C GLU A 89 -3.43 5.32 18.12
N LEU A 90 -4.60 5.38 17.48
CA LEU A 90 -5.55 4.26 17.44
C LEU A 90 -5.20 3.25 16.34
N LEU A 91 -4.78 3.72 15.16
CA LEU A 91 -4.56 2.87 13.99
C LEU A 91 -3.29 2.04 14.06
N MET A 92 -2.21 2.60 14.60
CA MET A 92 -0.92 1.91 14.65
C MET A 92 -0.97 0.60 15.45
N PRO A 93 -1.51 0.54 16.68
CA PRO A 93 -1.62 -0.70 17.45
C PRO A 93 -2.67 -1.69 16.93
N ALA A 94 -3.61 -1.24 16.09
CA ALA A 94 -4.68 -2.07 15.55
C ALA A 94 -4.36 -2.69 14.18
N SER A 95 -3.16 -2.44 13.62
CA SER A 95 -2.81 -2.85 12.26
C SER A 95 -2.09 -4.20 12.25
N ASP A 96 -2.63 -5.17 11.49
CA ASP A 96 -1.91 -6.43 11.21
C ASP A 96 -0.80 -6.23 10.16
N PHE A 97 -1.12 -5.52 9.08
CA PHE A 97 -0.21 -5.27 7.97
C PHE A 97 0.02 -3.78 7.71
N SER A 98 1.28 -3.45 7.41
CA SER A 98 1.78 -2.09 7.17
C SER A 98 2.08 -1.88 5.69
N GLU A 99 1.21 -1.13 5.00
CA GLU A 99 1.33 -0.83 3.55
C GLU A 99 2.37 0.27 3.27
N GLN A 100 3.57 -0.14 2.85
CA GLN A 100 4.72 0.72 2.58
C GLN A 100 5.15 0.64 1.13
N ILE A 101 4.19 0.89 0.25
CA ILE A 101 4.24 0.56 -1.17
C ILE A 101 4.67 1.72 -2.07
N SER A 102 5.51 2.65 -1.61
CA SER A 102 6.00 3.74 -2.47
C SER A 102 6.81 3.16 -3.65
N LEU A 103 6.91 3.85 -4.80
CA LEU A 103 7.81 3.38 -5.86
C LEU A 103 9.25 3.42 -5.36
N ALA A 104 10.05 2.37 -5.62
CA ALA A 104 11.43 2.34 -5.17
C ALA A 104 12.25 3.53 -5.69
N GLY A 105 13.04 4.13 -4.80
CA GLY A 105 13.81 5.35 -5.03
C GLY A 105 13.02 6.65 -4.83
N THR A 106 11.81 6.63 -4.27
CA THR A 106 10.99 7.85 -4.08
C THR A 106 10.72 8.21 -2.64
N GLU A 107 10.75 7.25 -1.70
CA GLU A 107 10.63 7.51 -0.27
C GLU A 107 12.02 7.62 0.35
N ALA A 108 12.37 8.79 0.87
CA ALA A 108 13.68 9.00 1.49
C ALA A 108 13.88 8.17 2.77
N SER A 109 12.81 7.95 3.54
CA SER A 109 12.84 7.16 4.78
C SER A 109 11.44 6.68 5.12
N GLY A 110 10.63 7.57 5.72
CA GLY A 110 9.30 7.24 6.24
C GLY A 110 9.39 6.85 7.72
N THR A 111 8.48 7.39 8.55
CA THR A 111 8.42 7.09 9.99
C THR A 111 7.14 6.36 10.39
N GLY A 112 6.15 6.31 9.50
CA GLY A 112 4.92 5.54 9.73
C GLY A 112 5.17 4.03 9.73
N ASN A 113 6.08 3.55 8.88
CA ASN A 113 6.54 2.16 8.87
C ASN A 113 7.22 1.77 10.19
N MET A 114 8.07 2.62 10.75
CA MET A 114 8.73 2.40 12.06
C MET A 114 7.71 2.28 13.19
N LYS A 115 6.69 3.15 13.21
CA LYS A 115 5.60 3.10 14.21
C LYS A 115 4.79 1.82 14.10
N LEU A 116 4.47 1.39 12.88
CA LEU A 116 3.74 0.17 12.61
C LEU A 116 4.54 -1.08 13.01
N MET A 117 5.83 -1.13 12.64
CA MET A 117 6.77 -2.18 13.05
C MET A 117 6.83 -2.32 14.58
N LEU A 118 7.00 -1.20 15.30
CA LEU A 118 7.05 -1.18 16.76
C LEU A 118 5.77 -1.72 17.41
N ASN A 119 4.63 -1.57 16.73
CA ASN A 119 3.33 -2.06 17.19
C ASN A 119 2.98 -3.46 16.67
N GLY A 120 3.94 -4.16 16.04
CA GLY A 120 3.78 -5.55 15.61
C GLY A 120 3.13 -5.75 14.25
N ALA A 121 2.89 -4.69 13.49
CA ALA A 121 2.39 -4.82 12.12
C ALA A 121 3.50 -5.32 11.18
N VAL A 122 3.20 -6.36 10.39
CA VAL A 122 4.14 -6.88 9.38
C VAL A 122 4.11 -5.99 8.15
N THR A 123 5.28 -5.54 7.69
CA THR A 123 5.37 -4.65 6.53
C THR A 123 5.16 -5.40 5.22
N ILE A 124 4.29 -4.88 4.35
CA ILE A 124 4.20 -5.18 2.93
C ILE A 124 4.71 -3.96 2.19
N GLY A 125 5.87 -4.05 1.54
CA GLY A 125 6.54 -2.87 1.03
C GLY A 125 7.51 -3.13 -0.11
N THR A 126 7.87 -2.05 -0.79
CA THR A 126 9.01 -2.05 -1.71
C THR A 126 10.32 -1.93 -0.95
N LEU A 127 11.42 -2.30 -1.61
CA LEU A 127 12.77 -2.11 -1.09
C LEU A 127 13.20 -0.64 -1.25
N ASP A 128 12.62 0.25 -0.44
CA ASP A 128 12.79 1.71 -0.51
C ASP A 128 12.78 2.36 0.88
N GLY A 129 13.49 3.48 1.01
CA GLY A 129 13.59 4.23 2.26
C GLY A 129 13.87 3.33 3.46
N ALA A 130 13.19 3.61 4.59
CA ALA A 130 13.38 2.88 5.84
C ALA A 130 12.88 1.42 5.81
N ASN A 131 12.24 0.96 4.72
CA ASN A 131 11.89 -0.46 4.61
C ASN A 131 13.14 -1.35 4.49
N ILE A 132 14.25 -0.80 3.98
CA ILE A 132 15.54 -1.50 3.89
C ILE A 132 16.06 -1.77 5.31
N GLU A 133 16.15 -0.72 6.13
CA GLU A 133 16.58 -0.87 7.52
C GLU A 133 15.60 -1.73 8.34
N ILE A 134 14.29 -1.67 8.07
CA ILE A 134 13.30 -2.53 8.75
C ILE A 134 13.56 -4.00 8.41
N LYS A 135 13.82 -4.31 7.14
CA LYS A 135 14.20 -5.67 6.72
C LYS A 135 15.46 -6.12 7.44
N ASP A 136 16.50 -5.28 7.49
CA ASP A 136 17.76 -5.63 8.15
C ASP A 136 17.58 -5.84 9.66
N ALA A 137 16.72 -5.07 10.32
CA ALA A 137 16.45 -5.16 11.75
C ALA A 137 15.50 -6.31 12.13
N ALA A 138 14.47 -6.58 11.31
CA ALA A 138 13.48 -7.62 11.57
C ALA A 138 13.89 -9.00 11.05
N GLY A 139 14.74 -9.07 10.02
CA GLY A 139 15.06 -10.28 9.28
C GLY A 139 14.15 -10.50 8.06
N ASP A 140 14.72 -11.08 7.00
CA ASP A 140 14.10 -11.25 5.68
C ASP A 140 12.80 -12.06 5.72
N GLU A 141 12.67 -12.99 6.67
CA GLU A 141 11.48 -13.82 6.85
C GLU A 141 10.33 -13.11 7.58
N ASN A 142 10.56 -11.90 8.12
CA ASN A 142 9.62 -11.15 8.95
C ASN A 142 9.09 -9.87 8.27
N ILE A 143 9.38 -9.68 6.98
CA ILE A 143 8.87 -8.61 6.13
C ILE A 143 8.48 -9.16 4.76
N ILE A 144 7.45 -8.59 4.13
CA ILE A 144 7.01 -9.00 2.79
C ILE A 144 7.46 -7.92 1.80
N ILE A 145 8.56 -8.19 1.11
CA ILE A 145 9.11 -7.29 0.08
C ILE A 145 8.61 -7.70 -1.31
N PHE A 146 8.24 -6.72 -2.13
CA PHE A 146 7.84 -6.92 -3.52
C PHE A 146 8.29 -5.76 -4.42
N GLY A 147 8.05 -5.94 -5.72
CA GLY A 147 8.24 -4.91 -6.72
C GLY A 147 9.68 -4.75 -7.18
N MET A 148 9.86 -3.82 -8.11
CA MET A 148 11.17 -3.47 -8.65
C MET A 148 12.04 -2.77 -7.59
N LYS A 149 13.35 -3.03 -7.64
CA LYS A 149 14.37 -2.27 -6.92
C LYS A 149 14.63 -0.93 -7.61
N THR A 150 15.28 -0.01 -6.90
CA THR A 150 15.61 1.33 -7.41
C THR A 150 16.38 1.29 -8.74
N GLU A 151 17.32 0.36 -8.90
CA GLU A 151 18.10 0.21 -10.13
C GLU A 151 17.23 -0.24 -11.30
N GLU A 152 16.29 -1.17 -11.05
CA GLU A 152 15.35 -1.68 -12.05
C GLU A 152 14.35 -0.60 -12.48
N VAL A 153 13.85 0.20 -11.51
CA VAL A 153 13.02 1.38 -11.79
C VAL A 153 13.77 2.36 -12.68
N ASN A 154 15.01 2.70 -12.34
CA ASN A 154 15.83 3.64 -13.11
C ASN A 154 16.13 3.13 -14.53
N ALA A 155 16.45 1.85 -14.67
CA ALA A 155 16.69 1.23 -15.98
C ALA A 155 15.42 1.20 -16.85
N ARG A 156 14.25 0.96 -16.24
CA ARG A 156 12.97 0.87 -16.95
C ARG A 156 12.41 2.24 -17.35
N LYS A 157 12.67 3.28 -16.56
CA LYS A 157 12.04 4.61 -16.68
C LYS A 157 12.04 5.20 -18.08
N PHE A 158 13.15 5.08 -18.81
CA PHE A 158 13.30 5.68 -20.16
C PHE A 158 12.53 4.94 -21.26
N ASN A 159 12.25 3.65 -21.06
CA ASN A 159 11.58 2.79 -22.04
C ASN A 159 10.22 2.28 -21.52
N TYR A 160 9.74 2.83 -20.41
CA TYR A 160 8.50 2.37 -19.80
C TYR A 160 7.29 2.79 -20.62
N ARG A 161 6.52 1.80 -21.06
CA ARG A 161 5.28 1.98 -21.85
C ARG A 161 4.13 1.32 -21.10
N PRO A 162 3.42 2.05 -20.23
CA PRO A 162 2.29 1.47 -19.49
C PRO A 162 1.16 0.99 -20.41
N GLN A 163 1.01 1.62 -21.57
CA GLN A 163 0.05 1.23 -22.60
C GLN A 163 0.23 -0.22 -23.06
N ASP A 164 1.48 -0.70 -23.16
CA ASP A 164 1.77 -2.08 -23.58
C ASP A 164 1.27 -3.07 -22.51
N ILE A 165 1.52 -2.78 -21.22
CA ILE A 165 1.00 -3.58 -20.10
C ILE A 165 -0.53 -3.59 -20.13
N TYR A 166 -1.15 -2.42 -20.26
CA TYR A 166 -2.61 -2.28 -20.35
C TYR A 166 -3.22 -3.08 -21.52
N GLN A 167 -2.57 -3.13 -22.68
CA GLN A 167 -3.08 -3.86 -23.85
C GLN A 167 -2.99 -5.37 -23.71
N HIS A 168 -1.92 -5.87 -23.08
CA HIS A 168 -1.59 -7.29 -23.02
C HIS A 168 -1.98 -7.98 -21.70
N HIS A 169 -2.32 -7.22 -20.65
CA HIS A 169 -2.68 -7.77 -19.35
C HIS A 169 -4.19 -7.63 -19.07
N GLY A 170 -4.95 -8.71 -19.30
CA GLY A 170 -6.42 -8.69 -19.26
C GLY A 170 -7.04 -8.16 -17.95
N LEU A 171 -6.49 -8.56 -16.80
CA LEU A 171 -6.97 -8.11 -15.50
C LEU A 171 -6.68 -6.61 -15.24
N ILE A 172 -5.45 -6.14 -15.48
CA ILE A 172 -5.09 -4.72 -15.42
C ILE A 172 -6.02 -3.92 -16.33
N ARG A 173 -6.22 -4.37 -17.58
CA ARG A 173 -7.14 -3.73 -18.53
C ARG A 173 -8.54 -3.59 -17.95
N SER A 174 -9.10 -4.69 -17.46
CA SER A 174 -10.41 -4.74 -16.82
C SER A 174 -10.52 -3.77 -15.64
N CYS A 175 -9.53 -3.72 -14.75
CA CYS A 175 -9.53 -2.80 -13.62
C CYS A 175 -9.42 -1.33 -14.06
N VAL A 176 -8.54 -1.01 -15.00
CA VAL A 176 -8.35 0.35 -15.53
C VAL A 176 -9.59 0.82 -16.29
N ASP A 177 -10.23 -0.07 -17.06
CA ASP A 177 -11.51 0.20 -17.73
C ASP A 177 -12.63 0.41 -16.74
N ARG A 178 -12.67 -0.37 -15.66
CA ARG A 178 -13.63 -0.19 -14.58
C ARG A 178 -13.48 1.17 -13.91
N ILE A 179 -12.25 1.62 -13.65
CA ILE A 179 -11.96 2.98 -13.14
C ILE A 179 -12.48 4.07 -14.09
N ALA A 180 -12.27 3.90 -15.42
CA ALA A 180 -12.73 4.87 -16.42
C ALA A 180 -14.26 4.89 -16.58
N ASN A 181 -14.90 3.72 -16.60
CA ASN A 181 -16.33 3.56 -16.84
C ASN A 181 -17.17 3.85 -15.59
N GLY A 182 -16.57 3.67 -14.41
CA GLY A 182 -17.04 4.19 -13.14
C GLY A 182 -17.17 3.15 -12.05
N ILE A 183 -17.07 3.62 -10.81
CA ILE A 183 -17.20 2.87 -9.56
C ILE A 183 -18.22 3.64 -8.71
N ASN A 184 -19.28 2.98 -8.26
CA ASN A 184 -20.39 3.59 -7.53
C ASN A 184 -21.01 4.81 -8.23
N GLY A 185 -21.18 4.75 -9.55
CA GLY A 185 -21.71 5.85 -10.36
C GLY A 185 -20.75 7.04 -10.55
N CYS A 186 -19.53 6.99 -10.00
CA CYS A 186 -18.50 8.01 -10.20
C CYS A 186 -17.47 7.52 -11.23
N LYS A 187 -17.04 8.38 -12.16
CA LYS A 187 -16.00 8.07 -13.15
C LYS A 187 -14.69 8.75 -12.80
N PHE A 188 -13.56 8.11 -13.15
CA PHE A 188 -12.22 8.62 -12.87
C PHE A 188 -11.31 8.55 -14.11
N PRO A 189 -11.71 9.20 -15.23
CA PRO A 189 -10.99 9.11 -16.49
C PRO A 189 -9.55 9.63 -16.38
N GLU A 190 -9.26 10.59 -15.50
CA GLU A 190 -7.91 11.14 -15.32
C GLU A 190 -6.96 10.14 -14.66
N ILE A 191 -7.45 9.33 -13.71
CA ILE A 191 -6.67 8.25 -13.11
C ILE A 191 -6.41 7.17 -14.16
N ALA A 192 -7.44 6.72 -14.86
CA ALA A 192 -7.31 5.70 -15.90
C ALA A 192 -6.38 6.17 -17.03
N GLN A 193 -6.50 7.42 -17.46
CA GLN A 193 -5.64 8.00 -18.49
C GLN A 193 -4.19 8.08 -18.02
N SER A 194 -3.93 8.53 -16.78
CA SER A 194 -2.59 8.52 -16.19
C SER A 194 -1.99 7.11 -16.22
N LEU A 195 -2.73 6.10 -15.74
CA LEU A 195 -2.29 4.71 -15.74
C LEU A 195 -2.04 4.12 -17.13
N ARG A 196 -2.80 4.52 -18.15
CA ARG A 196 -2.61 4.05 -19.54
C ARG A 196 -1.41 4.69 -20.22
N THR A 197 -1.14 5.96 -19.94
CA THR A 197 -0.24 6.77 -20.79
C THR A 197 1.07 7.14 -20.16
N GLN A 198 1.07 7.55 -18.88
CA GLN A 198 2.24 8.09 -18.22
C GLN A 198 2.73 7.16 -17.13
N ASP A 199 1.81 6.73 -16.25
CA ASP A 199 2.06 5.93 -15.06
C ASP A 199 3.43 6.23 -14.43
N PRO A 200 3.68 7.49 -14.02
CA PRO A 200 5.01 7.97 -13.67
C PRO A 200 5.61 7.26 -12.45
N TYR A 201 4.76 6.55 -11.70
CA TYR A 201 5.13 5.77 -10.52
C TYR A 201 4.99 4.27 -10.71
N MET A 202 4.94 3.80 -11.97
CA MET A 202 5.00 2.40 -12.37
C MET A 202 4.04 1.50 -11.60
N VAL A 203 2.80 1.98 -11.40
CA VAL A 203 1.72 1.24 -10.74
C VAL A 203 1.45 -0.05 -11.48
N LEU A 204 1.38 -0.01 -12.80
CA LEU A 204 1.06 -1.20 -13.59
C LEU A 204 2.21 -2.21 -13.62
N ALA A 205 3.46 -1.75 -13.57
CA ALA A 205 4.63 -2.62 -13.58
C ALA A 205 4.78 -3.45 -12.30
N ASP A 206 4.43 -2.88 -11.14
CA ASP A 206 4.49 -3.57 -9.85
C ASP A 206 3.18 -4.26 -9.46
N PHE A 207 2.15 -4.22 -10.31
CA PHE A 207 0.82 -4.72 -9.98
C PHE A 207 0.82 -6.21 -9.61
N ASP A 208 1.38 -7.07 -10.46
CA ASP A 208 1.35 -8.52 -10.24
C ASP A 208 2.20 -8.94 -9.04
N SER A 209 3.38 -8.32 -8.85
CA SER A 209 4.23 -8.59 -7.70
C SER A 209 3.57 -8.12 -6.40
N TYR A 210 2.84 -7.01 -6.43
CA TYR A 210 2.02 -6.58 -5.29
C TYR A 210 0.88 -7.54 -4.98
N ARG A 211 0.15 -8.03 -6.00
CA ARG A 211 -0.89 -9.04 -5.82
C ARG A 211 -0.34 -10.33 -5.23
N ALA A 212 0.82 -10.78 -5.70
CA ALA A 212 1.50 -11.95 -5.14
C ALA A 212 1.86 -11.74 -3.66
N ALA A 213 2.37 -10.56 -3.30
CA ALA A 213 2.65 -10.20 -1.91
C ALA A 213 1.40 -10.16 -1.03
N GLN A 214 0.27 -9.65 -1.56
CA GLN A 214 -1.02 -9.65 -0.87
C GLN A 214 -1.59 -11.07 -0.65
N ALA A 215 -1.38 -11.98 -1.60
CA ALA A 215 -1.75 -13.38 -1.46
C ALA A 215 -0.87 -14.08 -0.42
N TYR A 216 0.44 -13.83 -0.45
CA TYR A 216 1.38 -14.35 0.55
C TYR A 216 1.09 -13.82 1.96
N ALA A 217 0.72 -12.54 2.09
CA ALA A 217 0.29 -11.95 3.36
C ALA A 217 -0.92 -12.70 3.94
N ALA A 218 -1.93 -13.01 3.12
CA ALA A 218 -3.09 -13.78 3.56
C ALA A 218 -2.70 -15.19 4.04
N GLN A 219 -1.78 -15.86 3.33
CA GLN A 219 -1.26 -17.17 3.75
C GLN A 219 -0.51 -17.09 5.09
N CYS A 220 0.34 -16.07 5.26
CA CYS A 220 1.07 -15.85 6.52
C CYS A 220 0.09 -15.62 7.67
N TYR A 221 -0.95 -14.81 7.46
CA TYR A 221 -1.95 -14.49 8.49
C TYR A 221 -2.78 -15.72 8.91
N ALA A 222 -3.08 -16.61 7.98
CA ALA A 222 -3.79 -17.86 8.27
C ALA A 222 -2.99 -18.78 9.22
N ASP A 223 -1.66 -18.76 9.12
CA ASP A 223 -0.76 -19.43 10.08
C ASP A 223 -0.47 -18.51 11.27
N LYS A 224 -1.31 -18.63 12.31
CA LYS A 224 -1.23 -17.79 13.51
C LYS A 224 0.13 -17.81 14.20
N GLN A 225 0.79 -18.97 14.26
CA GLN A 225 2.08 -19.08 14.95
C GLN A 225 3.18 -18.39 14.15
N ARG A 226 3.17 -18.60 12.83
CA ARG A 226 4.10 -17.92 11.93
C ARG A 226 3.89 -16.41 11.97
N PHE A 227 2.65 -15.94 11.84
CA PHE A 227 2.36 -14.50 11.87
C PHE A 227 2.76 -13.85 13.20
N ALA A 228 2.45 -14.50 14.33
CA ALA A 228 2.86 -14.02 15.64
C ALA A 228 4.39 -13.93 15.78
N LYS A 229 5.13 -14.91 15.22
CA LYS A 229 6.59 -14.86 15.20
C LYS A 229 7.11 -13.69 14.35
N MET A 230 6.54 -13.47 13.17
CA MET A 230 6.89 -12.32 12.32
C MET A 230 6.65 -11.00 13.05
N SER A 231 5.48 -10.86 13.67
CA SER A 231 5.10 -9.69 14.47
C SER A 231 6.08 -9.45 15.63
N LEU A 232 6.40 -10.50 16.41
CA LEU A 232 7.32 -10.40 17.55
C LEU A 232 8.73 -9.99 17.13
N ASN A 233 9.25 -10.53 16.01
CA ASN A 233 10.55 -10.15 15.48
C ASN A 233 10.58 -8.68 15.04
N ASN A 234 9.48 -8.17 14.46
CA ASN A 234 9.36 -6.74 14.15
C ASN A 234 9.42 -5.89 15.42
N ILE A 235 8.69 -6.26 16.48
CA ILE A 235 8.71 -5.53 17.76
C ILE A 235 10.11 -5.55 18.37
N ALA A 236 10.75 -6.73 18.42
CA ALA A 236 12.08 -6.90 19.00
C ALA A 236 13.18 -6.12 18.23
N GLY A 237 13.08 -6.06 16.89
CA GLY A 237 14.01 -5.32 16.04
C GLY A 237 13.79 -3.80 16.01
N ALA A 238 12.66 -3.30 16.52
CA ALA A 238 12.27 -1.90 16.32
C ALA A 238 13.13 -0.89 17.10
N GLY A 239 13.92 -1.33 18.08
CA GLY A 239 14.71 -0.46 18.96
C GLY A 239 15.68 0.47 18.22
N VAL A 240 16.20 0.04 17.06
CA VAL A 240 17.08 0.88 16.23
C VAL A 240 16.36 2.12 15.72
N PHE A 241 15.03 2.15 15.62
CA PHE A 241 14.26 3.28 15.12
C PHE A 241 13.87 4.31 16.19
N SER A 242 14.41 4.20 17.40
CA SER A 242 14.20 5.21 18.44
C SER A 242 14.70 6.60 17.99
N ALA A 243 13.88 7.63 18.26
CA ALA A 243 14.27 9.01 18.02
C ALA A 243 15.47 9.42 18.90
N ASP A 244 15.60 8.86 20.09
CA ASP A 244 16.74 9.13 20.99
C ASP A 244 18.06 8.73 20.36
N ARG A 245 18.07 7.61 19.62
CA ARG A 245 19.25 7.15 18.87
C ARG A 245 19.63 8.15 17.78
N ALA A 246 18.65 8.62 17.00
CA ALA A 246 18.89 9.64 15.99
C ALA A 246 19.41 10.95 16.62
N VAL A 247 18.77 11.45 17.68
CA VAL A 247 19.21 12.67 18.40
C VAL A 247 20.63 12.51 18.93
N THR A 248 20.98 11.35 19.49
CA THR A 248 22.34 11.06 20.00
C THR A 248 23.37 11.07 18.86
N GLU A 249 23.05 10.49 17.71
CA GLU A 249 23.92 10.50 16.53
C GLU A 249 24.14 11.92 16.00
N TYR A 250 23.08 12.74 15.95
CA TYR A 250 23.19 14.15 15.58
C TYR A 250 24.03 14.96 16.58
N ALA A 251 23.78 14.76 17.89
CA ALA A 251 24.54 15.42 18.95
C ALA A 251 26.03 15.13 18.84
N LYS A 252 26.40 13.86 18.65
CA LYS A 252 27.79 13.43 18.53
C LYS A 252 28.46 13.90 17.23
N ASN A 253 27.79 13.68 16.08
CA ASN A 253 28.45 13.75 14.78
C ASN A 253 28.31 15.12 14.09
N ILE A 254 27.33 15.94 14.49
CA ILE A 254 27.03 17.21 13.82
C ILE A 254 27.02 18.37 14.80
N TRP A 255 26.30 18.27 15.92
CA TRP A 255 26.18 19.38 16.88
C TRP A 255 27.40 19.48 17.82
N HIS A 256 28.12 18.39 18.01
CA HIS A 256 29.26 18.26 18.92
C HIS A 256 28.92 18.65 20.37
N LEU A 257 27.80 18.11 20.87
CA LEU A 257 27.30 18.26 22.24
C LEU A 257 27.55 17.01 23.09
#